data_AF-A0A383F222-F1
#
_entry.id   AF-A0A383F222-F1
#
_cell.length_a   1.000
_cell.length_b   1.000
_cell.length_c   1.000
_cell.angle_alpha   90.00
_cell.angle_beta   90.00
_cell.angle_gamma   90.00
#
_symmetry.space_group_name_H-M   'P 1'
#
loop_
_entity.id
_entity.type
_entity.pdbx_description
1 polymer ?
#
loop_
_entity_poly.entity_id
_entity_poly.type
_entity_poly.pdbx_seq_one_letter_code
_entity_poly.pdbx_strand_id
1 'polypeptide(L)' 'MLSTTQLYGYSNEGYVFVPELLPVGDVSAVMAQLPELCALQRPEVIFEKDSQTVRSLMNVHTYSEAA' A
#
# COMPACT_ATOMS: atom_id res chain seq x y z
N MET A 1 -6.03 -8.19 -17.11
CA MET A 1 -5.27 -9.42 -17.42
C MET A 1 -3.89 -9.01 -17.90
N LEU A 2 -2.84 -9.70 -17.44
CA LEU A 2 -1.48 -9.44 -17.92
C LEU A 2 -1.33 -9.92 -19.37
N SER A 3 -0.55 -9.19 -20.17
CA SER A 3 -0.19 -9.66 -21.51
C SER A 3 0.78 -10.84 -21.43
N THR A 4 0.88 -11.61 -22.52
CA THR A 4 1.85 -12.70 -22.64
C THR A 4 3.28 -12.23 -22.36
N THR A 5 3.67 -11.06 -22.85
CA THR A 5 4.99 -10.46 -22.60
C THR A 5 5.20 -10.15 -21.11
N GLN A 6 4.18 -9.63 -20.43
CA GLN A 6 4.25 -9.36 -18.99
C GLN A 6 4.33 -10.64 -18.16
N LEU A 7 3.65 -11.73 -18.57
CA LEU A 7 3.75 -13.04 -17.92
C LEU A 7 5.16 -13.65 -18.06
N TYR A 8 5.77 -13.52 -19.24
CA TYR A 8 7.16 -13.94 -19.44
C TYR A 8 8.13 -13.09 -18.62
N GLY A 9 7.94 -11.77 -18.59
CA GLY A 9 8.73 -10.87 -17.73
C GLY A 9 8.65 -11.26 -16.26
N TYR A 10 7.43 -11.50 -15.75
CA TYR A 10 7.24 -11.96 -14.37
C TYR A 10 7.94 -13.29 -14.09
N SER A 11 7.84 -14.26 -15.00
CA SER A 11 8.47 -15.58 -14.83
C SER A 11 10.00 -15.51 -14.77
N ASN A 12 10.61 -14.54 -15.47
CA ASN A 12 12.07 -14.40 -15.54
C ASN A 12 12.63 -13.49 -14.44
N GLU A 13 11.94 -12.38 -14.15
CA GLU A 13 12.42 -11.31 -13.26
C GLU A 13 11.81 -11.37 -11.85
N GLY A 14 10.73 -12.13 -11.66
CA GLY A 14 9.99 -12.22 -10.39
C GLY A 14 9.06 -11.05 -10.09
N TYR A 15 8.98 -10.05 -10.98
CA TYR A 15 8.06 -8.91 -10.86
C TYR A 15 7.59 -8.42 -12.24
N VAL A 16 6.51 -7.65 -12.25
CA VAL A 16 6.04 -6.91 -13.42
C VAL A 16 5.69 -5.49 -13.00
N PHE A 17 6.16 -4.51 -13.77
CA PHE A 17 5.76 -3.12 -13.60
C PHE A 17 4.51 -2.84 -14.45
N VAL A 18 3.45 -2.32 -13.82
CA VAL A 18 2.19 -1.97 -14.48
C VAL A 18 1.95 -0.47 -14.25
N PRO A 19 2.40 0.40 -15.16
CA PRO A 19 2.17 1.83 -15.03
C PRO A 19 0.67 2.14 -15.12
N GLU A 20 0.25 3.22 -14.47
CA GLU A 20 -1.12 3.76 -14.59
C GLU A 20 -2.23 2.75 -14.21
N LEU A 21 -1.92 1.76 -13.36
CA LEU A 21 -2.88 0.75 -12.92
C LEU A 21 -4.07 1.36 -12.16
N LEU A 22 -3.80 2.39 -11.37
CA LEU A 22 -4.81 3.13 -10.60
C LEU A 22 -4.84 4.59 -11.05
N PRO A 23 -6.03 5.20 -11.13
CA PRO A 23 -6.15 6.65 -11.32
C PRO A 23 -5.40 7.42 -10.23
N VAL A 24 -4.72 8.50 -10.61
CA VAL A 24 -3.98 9.37 -9.67
C VAL A 24 -4.89 9.94 -8.59
N GLY A 25 -6.16 10.22 -8.91
CA GLY A 25 -7.16 10.69 -7.95
C GLY A 25 -7.42 9.68 -6.83
N ASP A 26 -7.57 8.40 -7.18
CA ASP A 26 -7.83 7.33 -6.22
C ASP A 26 -6.62 7.10 -5.32
N VAL A 27 -5.41 7.09 -5.89
CA VAL A 27 -4.16 7.04 -5.11
C VAL A 27 -4.07 8.22 -4.15
N SER A 28 -4.40 9.42 -4.61
CA SER A 28 -4.36 10.63 -3.77
C SER A 28 -5.35 10.55 -2.60
N ALA A 29 -6.55 10.03 -2.85
CA ALA A 29 -7.57 9.86 -1.81
C ALA A 29 -7.14 8.87 -0.71
N VAL A 30 -6.51 7.75 -1.08
CA VAL A 30 -5.95 6.80 -0.10
C VAL A 30 -4.79 7.42 0.67
N MET A 31 -3.88 8.09 -0.02
CA MET A 31 -2.71 8.73 0.61
C MET A 31 -3.12 9.83 1.60
N ALA A 32 -4.21 10.55 1.35
CA ALA A 32 -4.73 11.59 2.23
C ALA A 32 -5.18 11.05 3.61
N GLN A 33 -5.53 9.76 3.71
CA GLN A 33 -5.97 9.14 4.97
C GLN A 33 -4.82 8.61 5.82
N LEU A 34 -3.62 8.45 5.24
CA LEU A 34 -2.47 7.88 5.96
C LEU A 34 -2.12 8.60 7.28
N PRO A 35 -2.13 9.95 7.37
CA PRO A 35 -1.82 10.62 8.63
C PRO A 35 -2.74 10.22 9.79
N GLU A 36 -4.05 10.10 9.52
CA GLU A 36 -5.03 9.69 10.52
C GLU A 36 -4.87 8.22 10.89
N LEU A 37 -4.64 7.35 9.91
CA LEU A 37 -4.39 5.92 10.14
C LEU A 37 -3.11 5.69 10.97
N CYS A 38 -2.07 6.48 10.75
CA CYS A 38 -0.83 6.45 11.53
C CYS A 38 -1.00 6.92 12.98
N ALA A 39 -2.02 7.72 13.28
CA ALA A 39 -2.30 8.23 14.62
C ALA A 39 -3.12 7.26 15.48
N LEU A 40 -3.63 6.17 14.91
CA LEU A 40 -4.44 5.19 15.62
C LEU A 40 -3.62 4.44 16.69
N GLN A 41 -4.21 4.26 17.86
CA GLN A 41 -3.63 3.46 18.96
C GLN A 41 -4.05 1.99 18.80
N ARG A 42 -3.29 1.24 18.00
CA ARG A 42 -3.64 -0.14 17.63
C ARG A 42 -2.40 -1.03 17.50
N PRO A 43 -2.52 -2.36 17.73
CA PRO A 43 -1.41 -3.28 17.53
C PRO A 43 -0.97 -3.38 16.06
N GLU A 44 -1.84 -3.02 15.10
CA GLU A 44 -1.50 -2.99 13.68
C GLU A 44 -0.66 -1.78 13.25
N VAL A 45 -0.52 -0.77 14.11
CA VAL A 45 0.35 0.40 13.89
C VAL A 45 1.71 0.10 14.49
N ILE A 46 2.63 -0.33 13.63
CA ILE A 46 3.97 -0.77 14.02
C ILE A 46 4.92 0.41 13.89
N PHE A 47 5.54 0.80 15.00
CA PHE A 47 6.56 1.85 15.02
C PHE A 47 7.95 1.31 14.69
N GLU A 48 8.82 2.22 14.24
CA GLU A 48 10.25 2.02 14.23
C GLU A 48 10.79 1.86 15.66
N LYS A 49 12.07 1.47 15.77
CA LYS A 49 12.73 1.27 17.07
C LYS A 49 12.69 2.52 17.97
N ASP A 50 12.59 3.71 17.37
CA ASP A 50 12.51 4.99 18.08
C ASP A 50 11.14 5.26 18.72
N SER A 51 10.13 4.43 18.45
CA SER A 51 8.74 4.61 18.89
C SER A 51 8.11 5.94 18.49
N GLN A 52 8.65 6.62 17.48
CA GLN A 52 8.19 7.93 16.99
C GLN A 52 7.69 7.85 15.55
N THR A 53 8.37 7.08 14.71
CA THR A 53 8.01 6.96 13.30
C THR A 53 7.19 5.69 13.07
N VAL A 54 6.04 5.80 12.42
CA VAL A 54 5.28 4.61 11.98
C VAL A 54 6.06 3.92 10.87
N ARG A 55 6.44 2.66 11.09
CA ARG A 55 7.13 1.79 10.12
C ARG A 55 6.16 1.09 9.20
N SER A 56 5.03 0.63 9.75
CA SER A 56 4.08 -0.17 8.99
C SER A 56 2.68 -0.13 9.57
N LEU A 57 1.69 -0.21 8.68
CA LEU A 57 0.29 -0.37 9.00
C LEU A 57 -0.15 -1.74 8.46
N MET A 58 -0.54 -2.65 9.34
CA MET A 58 -0.96 -4.01 8.96
C MET A 58 -2.48 -4.06 8.74
N ASN A 59 -2.94 -4.80 7.74
CA ASN A 59 -4.38 -5.09 7.53
C ASN A 59 -5.30 -3.84 7.47
N VAL A 60 -4.81 -2.74 6.90
CA VAL A 60 -5.53 -1.44 6.83
C VAL A 60 -6.96 -1.58 6.28
N HIS A 61 -7.18 -2.47 5.32
CA HIS A 61 -8.49 -2.77 4.74
C HIS A 61 -9.55 -3.27 5.74
N THR A 62 -9.18 -3.62 6.97
CA THR A 62 -10.13 -4.09 8.00
C THR A 62 -10.65 -2.97 8.92
N TYR A 63 -10.04 -1.79 8.87
CA TYR A 63 -10.38 -0.67 9.77
C TYR A 63 -10.29 0.72 9.11
N SER A 64 -9.87 0.81 7.84
CA SER A 64 -9.97 2.03 7.05
C SER A 64 -11.31 2.06 6.31
N GLU A 65 -11.94 3.22 6.27
CA GLU A 65 -13.16 3.46 5.49
C GLU A 65 -12.85 3.79 4.01
N ALA A 66 -11.57 3.83 3.62
CA ALA A 66 -11.12 4.06 2.24
C ALA A 66 -11.27 2.85 1.31
N ALA A 67 -11.49 1.66 1.88
CA ALA A 67 -11.34 0.37 1.20
C ALA A 67 -12.67 -0.14 0.62
#